data_AF-A0A3E3K0H9-F1
#
_entry.id   AF-A0A3E3K0H9-F1
#
_cell.length_a   1.000
_cell.length_b   1.000
_cell.length_c   1.000
_cell.angle_alpha   90.00
_cell.angle_beta   90.00
_cell.angle_gamma   90.00
#
_symmetry.space_group_name_H-M   'P 1'
#
loop_
_entity.id
_entity.type
_entity.pdbx_description
1 polymer ?
#
loop_
_entity_poly.entity_id
_entity_poly.type
_entity_poly.pdbx_seq_one_letter_code
_entity_poly.pdbx_strand_id
1 'polypeptide(L)'
;MDYDVRIISSMEKVLPLGGMQNSRLVKRIIGFLGQRVSFQAAYCFHGDYYLNQTLKQAFRNPYAHVKAEGDFPGKVTIRKVDCVPVFMPHEKQNKKYDSEYIGHEAGLYPDILSPFEDGVQVVLEQWRALWIDCEIPEDLKGGDYTVSFIFSDDEGMVLAQPEVTIHVVPASLPKQKFLHTEWFYPDCLADYYGVEVYSEEHWNMIEAYLRLAFERGINVAYTPILTPALDTLIGKDRTTVQLVKIKMTEGRFEFDFGLLRRWIRLCREIGFEFFEMAHLFAQWGAKYPPKVMAEVDGKSEKIFGWHTPVESCGYDKFLAEFLPELVKELKELGVFDNTIFHVSDEPTIYNADTYQKALQMVEPYLEGAKIIDALSHLDLYEKGIVKNPVPTNDSIHQFLDAGLKNGWVYYCCGQGYKVSNRYIAMPGWRTRILGAQLYKYKMEGFLHWGYNFYNCQYSLHTIDPYRINDGEDAFPAGDPFIVYPGADGKPVESMRLPVMEDAMNDMRLLEYLESLTSREHVLDLIDDYGNLDLRFDEYPSGCDYLQDLWETAAKEVEELIK
;
A
#
# COMPACT_ATOMS: atom_id res chain seq x y z
N MET A 1 -6.22 38.54 5.13
CA MET A 1 -4.97 38.31 4.39
C MET A 1 -5.37 37.69 3.08
N ASP A 2 -4.86 38.21 1.97
CA ASP A 2 -5.25 37.72 0.64
C ASP A 2 -4.71 36.31 0.37
N TYR A 3 -3.65 35.91 1.07
CA TYR A 3 -3.08 34.57 1.05
C TYR A 3 -3.42 33.87 2.37
N ASP A 4 -4.16 32.77 2.29
CA ASP A 4 -4.48 31.91 3.44
C ASP A 4 -3.70 30.61 3.29
N VAL A 5 -2.83 30.32 4.26
CA VAL A 5 -2.04 29.08 4.31
C VAL A 5 -2.22 28.44 5.68
N ARG A 6 -2.58 27.16 5.69
CA ARG A 6 -2.95 26.39 6.88
C ARG A 6 -2.17 25.09 6.92
N ILE A 7 -1.47 24.86 8.03
CA ILE A 7 -0.83 23.57 8.30
C ILE A 7 -1.89 22.63 8.86
N ILE A 8 -2.08 21.50 8.19
CA ILE A 8 -3.12 20.51 8.50
C ILE A 8 -2.54 19.09 8.47
N SER A 9 -3.31 18.13 8.98
CA SER A 9 -2.89 16.73 9.03
C SER A 9 -2.59 16.13 7.66
N SER A 10 -1.66 15.17 7.60
CA SER A 10 -1.44 14.30 6.43
C SER A 10 -2.69 13.47 6.08
N MET A 11 -3.60 13.26 7.04
CA MET A 11 -4.85 12.51 6.85
C MET A 11 -5.97 13.29 6.16
N GLU A 12 -5.83 14.61 6.04
CA GLU A 12 -6.82 15.47 5.38
C GLU A 12 -6.70 15.34 3.86
N LYS A 13 -7.81 15.50 3.14
CA LYS A 13 -7.81 15.54 1.67
C LYS A 13 -8.37 16.87 1.20
N VAL A 14 -7.48 17.75 0.73
CA VAL A 14 -7.83 19.10 0.27
C VAL A 14 -8.41 19.04 -1.13
N LEU A 15 -9.74 19.01 -1.22
CA LEU A 15 -10.44 19.11 -2.50
C LEU A 15 -10.23 20.49 -3.14
N PRO A 16 -10.15 20.59 -4.48
CA PRO A 16 -9.96 21.85 -5.19
C PRO A 16 -11.25 22.68 -5.28
N LEU A 17 -11.83 22.98 -4.12
CA LEU A 17 -13.09 23.71 -3.94
C LEU A 17 -12.81 25.10 -3.33
N GLY A 18 -13.76 26.02 -3.49
CA GLY A 18 -13.77 27.30 -2.77
C GLY A 18 -14.45 27.20 -1.41
N GLY A 19 -14.46 28.31 -0.67
CA GLY A 19 -15.07 28.39 0.66
C GLY A 19 -14.06 28.18 1.80
N MET A 20 -14.55 27.82 2.98
CA MET A 20 -13.71 27.65 4.18
C MET A 20 -13.04 26.27 4.23
N GLN A 21 -11.75 26.25 4.54
CA GLN A 21 -11.06 25.04 4.97
C GLN A 21 -11.34 24.78 6.45
N ASN A 22 -11.97 23.65 6.79
CA ASN A 22 -12.43 23.35 8.17
C ASN A 22 -11.52 22.37 8.94
N SER A 23 -10.42 21.89 8.32
CA SER A 23 -9.48 21.01 8.99
C SER A 23 -8.83 21.64 10.23
N ARG A 24 -8.56 20.83 11.26
CA ARG A 24 -7.82 21.23 12.47
C ARG A 24 -6.41 21.70 12.09
N LEU A 25 -6.00 22.84 12.65
CA LEU A 25 -4.64 23.34 12.46
C LEU A 25 -3.65 22.50 13.27
N VAL A 26 -2.61 22.03 12.60
CA VAL A 26 -1.48 21.32 13.20
C VAL A 26 -0.40 22.34 13.52
N LYS A 27 -0.04 22.45 14.81
CA LYS A 27 1.05 23.32 15.28
C LYS A 27 2.28 22.56 15.74
N ARG A 28 2.10 21.28 16.08
CA ARG A 28 3.13 20.40 16.61
C ARG A 28 2.93 19.01 16.00
N ILE A 29 4.03 18.35 15.70
CA ILE A 29 4.07 16.98 15.20
C ILE A 29 5.15 16.25 16.01
N ILE A 30 4.84 15.05 16.49
CA ILE A 30 5.77 14.22 17.26
C ILE A 30 6.30 13.11 16.37
N GLY A 31 7.61 12.91 16.36
CA GLY A 31 8.27 11.81 15.64
C GLY A 31 9.46 11.23 16.39
N PHE A 32 9.86 10.03 15.97
CA PHE A 32 10.98 9.27 16.54
C PHE A 32 12.23 9.38 15.65
N LEU A 33 13.40 9.08 16.22
CA LEU A 33 14.66 9.04 15.48
C LEU A 33 14.61 8.03 14.32
N GLY A 34 15.01 8.47 13.13
CA GLY A 34 14.96 7.67 11.89
C GLY A 34 13.56 7.59 11.26
N GLN A 35 12.55 8.26 11.82
CA GLN A 35 11.20 8.28 11.28
C GLN A 35 10.98 9.46 10.33
N ARG A 36 10.15 9.25 9.32
CA ARG A 36 9.50 10.34 8.58
C ARG A 36 8.25 10.81 9.32
N VAL A 37 8.07 12.12 9.44
CA VAL A 37 6.77 12.71 9.78
C VAL A 37 6.22 13.54 8.61
N SER A 38 4.91 13.46 8.38
CA SER A 38 4.26 14.11 7.24
C SER A 38 3.09 14.99 7.65
N PHE A 39 2.88 16.07 6.89
CA PHE A 39 1.74 16.98 7.04
C PHE A 39 1.50 17.74 5.74
N GLN A 40 0.48 18.59 5.70
CA GLN A 40 0.14 19.37 4.53
C GLN A 40 0.11 20.86 4.83
N ALA A 41 0.48 21.67 3.84
CA ALA A 41 0.19 23.10 3.78
C ALA A 41 -0.94 23.32 2.78
N ALA A 42 -2.17 23.49 3.28
CA ALA A 42 -3.32 23.88 2.46
C ALA A 42 -3.25 25.38 2.19
N TYR A 43 -3.43 25.81 0.95
CA TYR A 43 -3.32 27.20 0.55
C TYR A 43 -4.45 27.65 -0.38
N CYS A 44 -4.87 28.91 -0.23
CA CYS A 44 -5.89 29.57 -1.03
C CYS A 44 -5.58 31.07 -1.18
N PHE A 45 -5.99 31.67 -2.30
CA PHE A 45 -5.92 33.11 -2.51
C PHE A 45 -7.33 33.72 -2.52
N HIS A 46 -7.58 34.67 -1.61
CA HIS A 46 -8.84 35.40 -1.41
C HIS A 46 -8.79 36.87 -1.87
N GLY A 47 -7.66 37.29 -2.45
CA GLY A 47 -7.49 38.67 -2.91
C GLY A 47 -8.30 38.99 -4.16
N ASP A 48 -8.40 40.28 -4.48
CA ASP A 48 -9.07 40.72 -5.69
C ASP A 48 -8.30 40.29 -6.94
N TYR A 49 -9.05 39.94 -7.99
CA TYR A 49 -8.49 39.83 -9.33
C TYR A 49 -8.07 41.23 -9.81
N TYR A 50 -6.79 41.57 -9.73
CA TYR A 50 -6.26 42.81 -10.28
C TYR A 50 -5.53 42.57 -11.58
N LEU A 51 -6.05 43.11 -12.70
CA LEU A 51 -5.25 43.34 -13.90
C LEU A 51 -5.83 44.50 -14.73
N ASN A 52 -5.30 45.69 -14.49
CA ASN A 52 -5.09 46.61 -15.61
C ASN A 52 -3.84 46.13 -16.35
N GLN A 53 -4.03 45.28 -17.37
CA GLN A 53 -2.94 44.72 -18.18
C GLN A 53 -2.10 45.79 -18.90
N THR A 54 -2.59 47.03 -18.96
CA THR A 54 -1.87 48.17 -19.53
C THR A 54 -0.77 48.70 -18.59
N LEU A 55 -0.81 48.40 -17.28
CA LEU A 55 0.17 48.87 -16.29
C LEU A 55 1.16 47.78 -15.84
N LYS A 56 0.73 46.52 -15.71
CA LYS A 56 1.58 45.36 -15.39
C LYS A 56 1.02 44.13 -16.10
N GLN A 57 1.85 43.45 -16.91
CA GLN A 57 1.52 42.11 -17.38
C GLN A 57 1.76 41.14 -16.22
N ALA A 58 0.70 40.48 -15.76
CA ALA A 58 0.74 39.52 -14.66
C ALA A 58 -0.16 38.32 -15.01
N PHE A 59 0.17 37.15 -14.43
CA PHE A 59 -0.68 35.98 -14.52
C PHE A 59 -1.98 36.20 -13.73
N ARG A 60 -3.06 35.54 -14.16
CA ARG A 60 -4.37 35.63 -13.48
C ARG A 60 -4.33 35.11 -12.05
N ASN A 61 -3.59 34.03 -11.84
CA ASN A 61 -3.30 33.49 -10.52
C ASN A 61 -1.89 33.93 -10.14
N PRO A 62 -1.68 34.56 -8.97
CA PRO A 62 -0.35 34.87 -8.49
C PRO A 62 0.51 33.60 -8.37
N TYR A 63 1.82 33.76 -8.56
CA TYR A 63 2.79 32.73 -8.26
C TYR A 63 3.40 33.01 -6.88
N ALA A 64 3.57 31.97 -6.07
CA ALA A 64 4.24 32.04 -4.78
C ALA A 64 5.38 31.03 -4.75
N HIS A 65 6.60 31.52 -4.54
CA HIS A 65 7.77 30.71 -4.22
C HIS A 65 7.61 30.16 -2.80
N VAL A 66 7.97 28.90 -2.59
CA VAL A 66 7.83 28.25 -1.27
C VAL A 66 9.16 27.65 -0.87
N LYS A 67 9.65 28.03 0.31
CA LYS A 67 10.84 27.45 0.92
C LYS A 67 10.57 27.05 2.37
N ALA A 68 11.21 25.99 2.82
CA ALA A 68 11.26 25.60 4.22
C ALA A 68 12.54 26.15 4.86
N GLU A 69 12.41 26.85 5.98
CA GLU A 69 13.52 27.33 6.81
C GLU A 69 13.27 26.97 8.27
N GLY A 70 14.31 27.00 9.11
CA GLY A 70 14.16 26.66 10.53
C GLY A 70 15.43 26.08 11.14
N ASP A 71 15.31 25.53 12.34
CA ASP A 71 16.40 24.86 13.04
C ASP A 71 16.33 23.32 12.95
N PHE A 72 15.30 22.76 12.31
CA PHE A 72 15.22 21.32 12.01
C PHE A 72 16.33 20.91 11.02
N PRO A 73 17.27 20.04 11.43
CA PRO A 73 18.42 19.69 10.60
C PRO A 73 18.15 18.54 9.61
N GLY A 74 16.99 17.88 9.74
CA GLY A 74 16.57 16.80 8.86
C GLY A 74 16.19 17.28 7.46
N LYS A 75 16.08 16.34 6.52
CA LYS A 75 15.67 16.66 5.15
C LYS A 75 14.18 17.01 5.14
N VAL A 76 13.84 18.19 4.62
CA VAL A 76 12.45 18.59 4.36
C VAL A 76 12.17 18.46 2.87
N THR A 77 11.21 17.61 2.51
CA THR A 77 10.79 17.40 1.12
C THR A 77 9.39 17.97 0.93
N ILE A 78 9.24 18.90 -0.01
CA ILE A 78 7.96 19.47 -0.42
C ILE A 78 7.53 18.77 -1.72
N ARG A 79 6.24 18.42 -1.84
CA ARG A 79 5.62 17.85 -3.04
C ARG A 79 4.27 18.51 -3.28
N LYS A 80 3.84 18.59 -4.54
CA LYS A 80 2.48 19.07 -4.87
C LYS A 80 1.48 17.94 -4.66
N VAL A 81 0.32 18.25 -4.09
CA VAL A 81 -0.81 17.32 -4.05
C VAL A 81 -1.69 17.59 -5.28
N ASP A 82 -1.43 16.82 -6.34
CA ASP A 82 -2.18 16.93 -7.59
C ASP A 82 -3.44 16.07 -7.56
N CYS A 83 -4.48 16.55 -8.24
CA CYS A 83 -5.76 15.84 -8.33
C CYS A 83 -5.81 14.91 -9.54
N VAL A 84 -6.48 13.78 -9.38
CA VAL A 84 -6.82 12.85 -10.45
C VAL A 84 -8.33 12.83 -10.73
N PRO A 85 -8.74 12.55 -11.97
CA PRO A 85 -10.14 12.28 -12.26
C PRO A 85 -10.55 10.94 -11.64
N VAL A 86 -11.56 10.97 -10.79
CA VAL A 86 -12.18 9.78 -10.19
C VAL A 86 -13.55 9.59 -10.82
N PHE A 87 -13.78 8.45 -11.48
CA PHE A 87 -15.07 8.13 -12.09
C PHE A 87 -15.94 7.28 -11.14
N MET A 88 -15.33 6.32 -10.45
CA MET A 88 -16.01 5.49 -9.45
C MET A 88 -15.44 5.72 -8.03
N PRO A 89 -15.92 6.73 -7.27
CA PRO A 89 -15.51 6.94 -5.87
C PRO A 89 -15.75 5.72 -4.95
N HIS A 90 -16.87 5.05 -5.16
CA HIS A 90 -17.30 3.84 -4.47
C HIS A 90 -18.43 3.15 -5.24
N GLU A 91 -18.72 1.90 -4.89
CA GLU A 91 -19.92 1.22 -5.36
C GLU A 91 -21.19 1.91 -4.83
N LYS A 92 -22.23 2.04 -5.67
CA LYS A 92 -23.50 2.70 -5.30
C LYS A 92 -24.54 1.78 -4.64
N GLN A 93 -24.20 0.51 -4.41
CA GLN A 93 -25.11 -0.44 -3.79
C GLN A 93 -25.26 -0.17 -2.29
N ASN A 94 -26.41 -0.56 -1.73
CA ASN A 94 -26.65 -0.40 -0.29
C ASN A 94 -25.61 -1.16 0.54
N LYS A 95 -25.10 -0.54 1.60
CA LYS A 95 -24.02 -1.07 2.46
C LYS A 95 -22.70 -1.39 1.74
N LYS A 96 -22.42 -0.66 0.66
CA LYS A 96 -21.08 -0.64 0.03
C LYS A 96 -20.33 0.68 0.21
N TYR A 97 -20.98 1.66 0.81
CA TYR A 97 -20.44 2.97 1.15
C TYR A 97 -21.21 3.56 2.33
N ASP A 98 -20.65 4.57 2.99
CA ASP A 98 -21.25 5.29 4.12
C ASP A 98 -20.98 6.80 4.00
N SER A 99 -21.46 7.59 4.97
CA SER A 99 -21.40 9.06 4.94
C SER A 99 -20.02 9.67 5.09
N GLU A 100 -18.99 8.90 5.45
CA GLU A 100 -17.68 9.45 5.80
C GLU A 100 -16.72 9.59 4.62
N TYR A 101 -17.15 9.18 3.42
CA TYR A 101 -16.41 9.46 2.20
C TYR A 101 -16.31 10.98 2.00
N ILE A 102 -15.17 11.45 1.49
CA ILE A 102 -14.98 12.89 1.23
C ILE A 102 -15.81 13.38 0.03
N GLY A 103 -16.27 12.44 -0.81
CA GLY A 103 -17.17 12.71 -1.93
C GLY A 103 -17.78 11.43 -2.50
N HIS A 104 -19.01 11.54 -2.99
CA HIS A 104 -19.81 10.44 -3.54
C HIS A 104 -19.97 10.48 -5.07
N GLU A 105 -19.52 11.58 -5.68
CA GLU A 105 -19.69 11.82 -7.11
C GLU A 105 -18.35 11.79 -7.84
N ALA A 106 -18.40 11.46 -9.13
CA ALA A 106 -17.25 11.58 -10.01
C ALA A 106 -16.72 13.02 -10.00
N GLY A 107 -15.40 13.19 -10.02
CA GLY A 107 -14.78 14.50 -9.88
C GLY A 107 -13.27 14.47 -9.77
N LEU A 108 -12.68 15.61 -9.39
CA LEU A 108 -11.24 15.72 -9.13
C LEU A 108 -10.97 15.53 -7.65
N TYR A 109 -10.13 14.54 -7.33
CA TYR A 109 -9.75 14.21 -5.95
C TYR A 109 -8.23 14.27 -5.80
N PRO A 110 -7.69 14.80 -4.68
CA PRO A 110 -6.26 14.81 -4.41
C PRO A 110 -5.75 13.38 -4.22
N ASP A 111 -4.67 13.01 -4.91
CA ASP A 111 -3.98 11.75 -4.66
C ASP A 111 -2.48 11.79 -4.97
N ILE A 112 -2.06 12.36 -6.09
CA ILE A 112 -0.66 12.26 -6.54
C ILE A 112 0.25 13.20 -5.75
N LEU A 113 1.38 12.69 -5.26
CA LEU A 113 2.47 13.50 -4.69
C LEU A 113 3.52 13.80 -5.76
N SER A 114 3.25 14.82 -6.57
CA SER A 114 4.11 15.21 -7.69
C SER A 114 5.39 15.93 -7.24
N PRO A 115 6.48 15.84 -8.02
CA PRO A 115 7.66 16.66 -7.81
C PRO A 115 7.32 18.16 -7.67
N PHE A 116 8.01 18.82 -6.75
CA PHE A 116 7.93 20.25 -6.50
C PHE A 116 9.25 20.89 -6.91
N GLU A 117 9.19 22.03 -7.60
CA GLU A 117 10.36 22.78 -8.03
C GLU A 117 10.65 23.90 -7.02
N ASP A 118 10.09 25.09 -7.22
CA ASP A 118 10.34 26.27 -6.38
C ASP A 118 9.08 26.95 -5.83
N GLY A 119 7.92 26.74 -6.46
CA GLY A 119 6.70 27.44 -6.08
C GLY A 119 5.42 26.85 -6.64
N VAL A 120 4.32 27.56 -6.39
CA VAL A 120 2.96 27.19 -6.81
C VAL A 120 2.19 28.38 -7.34
N GLN A 121 1.28 28.09 -8.26
CA GLN A 121 0.19 29.02 -8.55
C GLN A 121 -0.83 28.96 -7.41
N VAL A 122 -1.15 30.11 -6.83
CA VAL A 122 -2.22 30.23 -5.84
C VAL A 122 -3.53 30.58 -6.57
N VAL A 123 -4.43 29.60 -6.67
CA VAL A 123 -5.65 29.76 -7.45
C VAL A 123 -6.68 30.57 -6.66
N LEU A 124 -7.28 31.57 -7.32
CA LEU A 124 -8.31 32.42 -6.73
C LEU A 124 -9.50 31.57 -6.24
N GLU A 125 -9.84 31.73 -4.96
CA GLU A 125 -10.98 31.07 -4.29
C GLU A 125 -11.01 29.54 -4.49
N GLN A 126 -9.84 28.92 -4.56
CA GLN A 126 -9.71 27.47 -4.68
C GLN A 126 -8.55 26.95 -3.82
N TRP A 127 -8.89 26.05 -2.90
CA TRP A 127 -7.91 25.38 -2.06
C TRP A 127 -7.05 24.40 -2.86
N ARG A 128 -5.78 24.34 -2.49
CA ARG A 128 -4.77 23.38 -2.97
C ARG A 128 -3.88 22.99 -1.79
N ALA A 129 -3.05 21.96 -1.96
CA ALA A 129 -2.15 21.52 -0.91
C ALA A 129 -0.74 21.22 -1.41
N LEU A 130 0.23 21.52 -0.56
CA LEU A 130 1.56 20.93 -0.61
C LEU A 130 1.63 19.84 0.45
N TRP A 131 2.26 18.73 0.10
CA TRP A 131 2.63 17.67 1.02
C TRP A 131 4.06 17.88 1.49
N ILE A 132 4.31 17.73 2.78
CA ILE A 132 5.61 17.92 3.40
C ILE A 132 6.00 16.66 4.14
N ASP A 133 7.17 16.13 3.82
CA ASP A 133 7.87 15.10 4.61
C ASP A 133 9.07 15.74 5.33
N CYS A 134 9.21 15.45 6.61
CA CYS A 134 10.39 15.75 7.41
C CYS A 134 11.04 14.44 7.85
N GLU A 135 12.23 14.15 7.34
CA GLU A 135 13.03 12.97 7.69
C GLU A 135 13.85 13.25 8.95
N ILE A 136 13.51 12.61 10.07
CA ILE A 136 14.20 12.81 11.36
C ILE A 136 15.48 11.97 11.35
N PRO A 137 16.68 12.58 11.45
CA PRO A 137 17.94 11.83 11.48
C PRO A 137 18.01 10.88 12.68
N GLU A 138 18.64 9.71 12.48
CA GLU A 138 18.81 8.70 13.53
C GLU A 138 19.65 9.17 14.73
N ASP A 139 20.54 10.14 14.51
CA ASP A 139 21.48 10.68 15.49
C ASP A 139 21.09 12.07 16.03
N LEU A 140 19.88 12.54 15.70
CA LEU A 140 19.40 13.84 16.15
C LEU A 140 19.17 13.85 17.67
N LYS A 141 19.45 14.99 18.31
CA LYS A 141 19.12 15.19 19.72
C LYS A 141 17.61 15.33 19.88
N GLY A 142 17.03 14.67 20.89
CA GLY A 142 15.62 14.89 21.23
C GLY A 142 15.31 16.33 21.65
N GLY A 143 14.09 16.79 21.36
CA GLY A 143 13.64 18.15 21.63
C GLY A 143 12.76 18.73 20.53
N ASP A 144 12.46 20.01 20.66
CA ASP A 144 11.61 20.75 19.72
C ASP A 144 12.46 21.45 18.67
N TYR A 145 12.04 21.32 17.41
CA TYR A 145 12.61 22.01 16.25
C TYR A 145 11.49 22.71 15.49
N THR A 146 11.74 23.89 14.95
CA THR A 146 10.78 24.67 14.17
C THR A 146 11.08 24.55 12.69
N VAL A 147 10.02 24.36 11.90
CA VAL A 147 10.03 24.51 10.44
C VAL A 147 9.01 25.59 10.06
N SER A 148 9.49 26.60 9.34
CA SER A 148 8.73 27.72 8.80
C SER A 148 8.63 27.59 7.29
N PHE A 149 7.41 27.65 6.74
CA PHE A 149 7.18 27.63 5.29
C PHE A 149 6.93 29.03 4.78
N ILE A 150 7.91 29.60 4.09
CA ILE A 150 7.83 30.98 3.61
C ILE A 150 7.29 30.97 2.18
N PHE A 151 6.10 31.54 2.01
CA PHE A 151 5.50 31.83 0.71
C PHE A 151 5.88 33.26 0.35
N SER A 152 6.52 33.47 -0.81
CA SER A 152 6.92 34.81 -1.27
C SER A 152 6.57 35.06 -2.73
N ASP A 153 6.34 36.32 -3.10
CA ASP A 153 6.19 36.71 -4.51
C ASP A 153 7.55 36.78 -5.23
N ASP A 154 7.52 37.12 -6.54
CA ASP A 154 8.71 37.28 -7.37
C ASP A 154 9.63 38.44 -6.93
N GLU A 155 9.12 39.38 -6.13
CA GLU A 155 9.88 40.51 -5.58
C GLU A 155 10.48 40.16 -4.20
N GLY A 156 10.22 38.95 -3.69
CA GLY A 156 10.71 38.44 -2.41
C GLY A 156 9.88 38.90 -1.20
N MET A 157 8.71 39.51 -1.41
CA MET A 157 7.80 39.89 -0.34
C MET A 157 7.13 38.64 0.25
N VAL A 158 7.17 38.50 1.57
CA VAL A 158 6.53 37.38 2.27
C VAL A 158 5.01 37.55 2.24
N LEU A 159 4.33 36.57 1.67
CA LEU A 159 2.88 36.49 1.49
C LEU A 159 2.21 35.73 2.64
N ALA A 160 2.84 34.64 3.10
CA ALA A 160 2.43 33.85 4.25
C ALA A 160 3.64 33.11 4.85
N GLN A 161 3.59 32.87 6.16
CA GLN A 161 4.66 32.17 6.88
C GLN A 161 4.10 31.32 8.03
N PRO A 162 3.39 30.21 7.73
CA PRO A 162 3.03 29.27 8.77
C PRO A 162 4.26 28.55 9.33
N GLU A 163 4.19 28.23 10.62
CA GLU A 163 5.22 27.49 11.35
C GLU A 163 4.64 26.23 11.98
N VAL A 164 5.47 25.19 12.08
CA VAL A 164 5.17 23.94 12.78
C VAL A 164 6.37 23.52 13.63
N THR A 165 6.09 22.99 14.81
CA THR A 165 7.11 22.39 15.68
C THR A 165 7.18 20.88 15.44
N ILE A 166 8.36 20.37 15.09
CA ILE A 166 8.68 18.95 15.09
C ILE A 166 9.31 18.60 16.45
N HIS A 167 8.60 17.84 17.26
CA HIS A 167 9.10 17.30 18.51
C HIS A 167 9.72 15.92 18.25
N VAL A 168 11.01 15.79 18.55
CA VAL A 168 11.78 14.57 18.36
C VAL A 168 11.90 13.83 19.70
N VAL A 169 11.29 12.66 19.76
CA VAL A 169 11.50 11.70 20.86
C VAL A 169 12.89 11.10 20.70
N PRO A 170 13.77 11.10 21.72
CA PRO A 170 15.15 10.59 21.63
C PRO A 170 15.21 9.05 21.66
N ALA A 171 14.37 8.39 20.86
CA ALA A 171 14.34 6.95 20.64
C ALA A 171 13.93 6.66 19.20
N SER A 172 14.27 5.47 18.70
CA SER A 172 13.75 4.93 17.44
C SER A 172 12.62 3.94 17.74
N LEU A 173 11.59 3.93 16.88
CA LEU A 173 10.57 2.89 16.94
C LEU A 173 11.20 1.50 16.73
N PRO A 174 10.71 0.45 17.42
CA PRO A 174 11.22 -0.90 17.24
C PRO A 174 11.04 -1.36 15.79
N LYS A 175 11.85 -2.32 15.36
CA LYS A 175 11.70 -2.93 14.02
C LYS A 175 10.29 -3.49 13.84
N GLN A 176 9.68 -3.25 12.69
CA GLN A 176 8.36 -3.78 12.35
C GLN A 176 8.38 -5.32 12.39
N LYS A 177 7.55 -5.89 13.27
CA LYS A 177 7.32 -7.35 13.35
C LYS A 177 6.15 -7.80 12.49
N PHE A 178 5.14 -6.94 12.36
CA PHE A 178 3.95 -7.18 11.57
C PHE A 178 4.27 -7.33 10.08
N LEU A 179 3.67 -8.32 9.43
CA LEU A 179 3.93 -8.64 8.03
C LEU A 179 2.97 -7.85 7.13
N HIS A 180 3.49 -7.02 6.26
CA HIS A 180 2.71 -6.21 5.34
C HIS A 180 3.13 -6.50 3.91
N THR A 181 2.19 -7.01 3.12
CA THR A 181 2.36 -7.22 1.68
C THR A 181 1.39 -6.38 0.88
N GLU A 182 1.89 -5.83 -0.23
CA GLU A 182 1.07 -5.37 -1.32
C GLU A 182 1.57 -6.01 -2.62
N TRP A 183 0.69 -6.69 -3.35
CA TRP A 183 1.15 -7.46 -4.50
C TRP A 183 1.71 -6.56 -5.60
N PHE A 184 2.97 -6.84 -5.93
CA PHE A 184 3.76 -6.14 -6.94
C PHE A 184 3.67 -6.84 -8.30
N TYR A 185 3.45 -6.07 -9.36
CA TYR A 185 3.22 -6.53 -10.71
C TYR A 185 4.33 -6.05 -11.65
N PRO A 186 5.39 -6.86 -11.87
CA PRO A 186 6.44 -6.49 -12.83
C PRO A 186 5.94 -6.49 -14.27
N ASP A 187 4.93 -7.28 -14.60
CA ASP A 187 4.34 -7.29 -15.94
C ASP A 187 3.70 -5.95 -16.28
N CYS A 188 3.00 -5.32 -15.31
CA CYS A 188 2.45 -3.98 -15.48
C CYS A 188 3.52 -2.92 -15.74
N LEU A 189 4.74 -3.06 -15.19
CA LEU A 189 5.85 -2.15 -15.50
C LEU A 189 6.35 -2.36 -16.93
N ALA A 190 6.62 -3.60 -17.31
CA ALA A 190 7.07 -3.93 -18.66
C ALA A 190 6.06 -3.43 -19.72
N ASP A 191 4.78 -3.67 -19.49
CA ASP A 191 3.71 -3.30 -20.43
C ASP A 191 3.49 -1.78 -20.49
N TYR A 192 3.50 -1.07 -19.35
CA TYR A 192 3.30 0.39 -19.31
C TYR A 192 4.45 1.15 -19.97
N TYR A 193 5.70 0.76 -19.68
CA TYR A 193 6.89 1.43 -20.21
C TYR A 193 7.34 0.90 -21.58
N GLY A 194 6.74 -0.19 -22.07
CA GLY A 194 7.08 -0.80 -23.35
C GLY A 194 8.51 -1.37 -23.39
N VAL A 195 8.97 -1.94 -22.27
CA VAL A 195 10.32 -2.53 -22.14
C VAL A 195 10.26 -4.06 -22.12
N GLU A 196 11.35 -4.72 -22.49
CA GLU A 196 11.44 -6.18 -22.45
C GLU A 196 11.45 -6.69 -21.00
N VAL A 197 10.68 -7.74 -20.73
CA VAL A 197 10.64 -8.36 -19.41
C VAL A 197 12.04 -8.85 -19.01
N TYR A 198 12.54 -8.28 -17.92
CA TYR A 198 13.83 -8.58 -17.28
C TYR A 198 15.05 -8.11 -18.07
N SER A 199 14.87 -7.13 -18.98
CA SER A 199 15.98 -6.28 -19.39
C SER A 199 16.56 -5.51 -18.19
N GLU A 200 17.75 -4.93 -18.35
CA GLU A 200 18.34 -4.12 -17.28
C GLU A 200 17.49 -2.88 -16.96
N GLU A 201 16.83 -2.29 -17.96
CA GLU A 201 15.85 -1.22 -17.72
C GLU A 201 14.69 -1.70 -16.84
N HIS A 202 14.14 -2.89 -17.11
CA HIS A 202 13.06 -3.45 -16.30
C HIS A 202 13.53 -3.75 -14.87
N TRP A 203 14.74 -4.30 -14.69
CA TRP A 203 15.30 -4.55 -13.36
C TRP A 203 15.52 -3.26 -12.55
N ASN A 204 15.95 -2.18 -13.19
CA ASN A 204 16.09 -0.87 -12.54
C ASN A 204 14.73 -0.34 -12.06
N MET A 205 13.66 -0.53 -12.85
CA MET A 205 12.29 -0.17 -12.44
C MET A 205 11.81 -1.05 -11.28
N ILE A 206 12.01 -2.37 -11.36
CA ILE A 206 11.68 -3.31 -10.28
C ILE A 206 12.37 -2.89 -8.98
N GLU A 207 13.66 -2.59 -9.02
CA GLU A 207 14.41 -2.11 -7.86
C GLU A 207 13.81 -0.82 -7.28
N ALA A 208 13.55 0.18 -8.12
CA ALA A 208 13.02 1.47 -7.66
C ALA A 208 11.65 1.31 -6.98
N TYR A 209 10.78 0.46 -7.53
CA TYR A 209 9.45 0.20 -6.97
C TYR A 209 9.49 -0.60 -5.67
N LEU A 210 10.29 -1.66 -5.61
CA LEU A 210 10.45 -2.46 -4.38
C LEU A 210 11.15 -1.67 -3.27
N ARG A 211 12.10 -0.79 -3.62
CA ARG A 211 12.77 0.08 -2.66
C ARG A 211 11.80 1.06 -2.01
N LEU A 212 10.97 1.74 -2.82
CA LEU A 212 9.92 2.59 -2.27
C LEU A 212 8.93 1.80 -1.41
N ALA A 213 8.52 0.60 -1.86
CA ALA A 213 7.62 -0.25 -1.08
C ALA A 213 8.18 -0.53 0.33
N PHE A 214 9.46 -0.92 0.39
CA PHE A 214 10.15 -1.21 1.65
C PHE A 214 10.29 0.03 2.54
N GLU A 215 10.70 1.16 1.96
CA GLU A 215 10.80 2.46 2.65
C GLU A 215 9.45 2.91 3.24
N ARG A 216 8.33 2.46 2.65
CA ARG A 216 6.96 2.76 3.08
C ARG A 216 6.31 1.66 3.94
N GLY A 217 7.11 0.72 4.47
CA GLY A 217 6.66 -0.26 5.47
C GLY A 217 6.03 -1.53 4.89
N ILE A 218 6.12 -1.77 3.58
CA ILE A 218 5.80 -3.06 2.96
C ILE A 218 7.03 -3.95 3.11
N ASN A 219 6.97 -5.00 3.93
CA ASN A 219 8.13 -5.80 4.33
C ASN A 219 8.09 -7.26 3.84
N VAL A 220 7.09 -7.62 3.05
CA VAL A 220 6.96 -8.91 2.37
C VAL A 220 7.00 -8.70 0.86
N ALA A 221 7.94 -9.35 0.17
CA ALA A 221 8.10 -9.22 -1.27
C ALA A 221 7.28 -10.27 -2.04
N TYR A 222 6.22 -9.83 -2.73
CA TYR A 222 5.47 -10.69 -3.66
C TYR A 222 6.34 -11.12 -4.84
N THR A 223 6.54 -12.43 -4.99
CA THR A 223 7.58 -13.05 -5.82
C THR A 223 6.94 -13.94 -6.90
N PRO A 224 6.98 -13.53 -8.18
CA PRO A 224 6.34 -14.27 -9.28
C PRO A 224 7.17 -15.47 -9.74
N ILE A 225 7.24 -16.54 -8.92
CA ILE A 225 7.91 -17.80 -9.29
C ILE A 225 7.37 -18.39 -10.60
N LEU A 226 6.06 -18.26 -10.81
CA LEU A 226 5.33 -18.45 -12.06
C LEU A 226 4.61 -17.14 -12.40
N THR A 227 4.15 -16.99 -13.64
CA THR A 227 3.39 -15.78 -14.03
C THR A 227 2.08 -15.75 -13.24
N PRO A 228 1.83 -14.73 -12.40
CA PRO A 228 0.61 -14.66 -11.60
C PRO A 228 -0.64 -14.68 -12.49
N ALA A 229 -1.63 -15.49 -12.13
CA ALA A 229 -2.92 -15.57 -12.82
C ALA A 229 -4.00 -14.71 -12.15
N LEU A 230 -3.58 -13.63 -11.50
CA LEU A 230 -4.43 -12.71 -10.76
C LEU A 230 -5.19 -11.78 -11.72
N ASP A 231 -6.48 -11.58 -11.46
CA ASP A 231 -7.43 -10.78 -12.24
C ASP A 231 -7.19 -10.92 -13.76
N THR A 232 -7.27 -12.15 -14.26
CA THR A 232 -7.02 -12.49 -15.66
C THR A 232 -8.24 -13.19 -16.26
N LEU A 233 -8.73 -12.70 -17.40
CA LEU A 233 -9.88 -13.30 -18.06
C LEU A 233 -9.58 -14.77 -18.40
N ILE A 234 -10.51 -15.67 -18.09
CA ILE A 234 -10.38 -17.10 -18.44
C ILE A 234 -10.10 -17.23 -19.94
N GLY A 235 -9.00 -17.91 -20.27
CA GLY A 235 -8.56 -18.11 -21.65
C GLY A 235 -7.67 -16.99 -22.22
N LYS A 236 -7.36 -15.96 -21.44
CA LYS A 236 -6.38 -14.90 -21.78
C LYS A 236 -5.13 -15.05 -20.93
N ASP A 237 -4.03 -14.49 -21.42
CA ASP A 237 -2.74 -14.53 -20.75
C ASP A 237 -2.29 -13.09 -20.47
N ARG A 238 -1.69 -12.87 -19.30
CA ARG A 238 -0.88 -11.69 -19.02
C ARG A 238 0.53 -11.85 -19.59
N THR A 239 1.27 -10.74 -19.64
CA THR A 239 2.69 -10.73 -19.98
C THR A 239 3.46 -11.66 -19.03
N THR A 240 4.32 -12.51 -19.61
CA THR A 240 5.02 -13.57 -18.86
C THR A 240 6.10 -12.95 -17.97
N VAL A 241 6.00 -13.16 -16.66
CA VAL A 241 6.97 -12.71 -15.64
C VAL A 241 7.34 -13.81 -14.67
N GLN A 242 7.47 -15.05 -15.17
CA GLN A 242 7.94 -16.16 -14.34
C GLN A 242 9.44 -16.02 -14.03
N LEU A 243 9.80 -16.10 -12.76
CA LEU A 243 11.19 -16.05 -12.30
C LEU A 243 11.91 -17.41 -12.42
N VAL A 244 11.18 -18.51 -12.64
CA VAL A 244 11.79 -19.81 -12.88
C VAL A 244 11.75 -20.12 -14.37
N LYS A 245 12.93 -20.28 -14.97
CA LYS A 245 13.04 -20.80 -16.33
C LYS A 245 12.90 -22.31 -16.30
N ILE A 246 12.07 -22.84 -17.19
CA ILE A 246 11.72 -24.25 -17.23
C ILE A 246 12.13 -24.78 -18.59
N LYS A 247 12.81 -25.92 -18.60
CA LYS A 247 13.06 -26.70 -19.81
C LYS A 247 12.44 -28.07 -19.65
N MET A 248 11.78 -28.55 -20.69
CA MET A 248 11.20 -29.90 -20.72
C MET A 248 11.94 -30.74 -21.74
N THR A 249 12.46 -31.89 -21.32
CA THR A 249 13.16 -32.84 -22.19
C THR A 249 12.71 -34.25 -21.86
N GLU A 250 12.22 -35.00 -22.86
CA GLU A 250 11.74 -36.38 -22.71
C GLU A 250 10.71 -36.58 -21.56
N GLY A 251 9.90 -35.56 -21.27
CA GLY A 251 8.89 -35.63 -20.20
C GLY A 251 9.38 -35.32 -18.79
N ARG A 252 10.64 -34.89 -18.63
CA ARG A 252 11.22 -34.38 -17.37
C ARG A 252 11.38 -32.88 -17.41
N PHE A 253 11.33 -32.25 -16.23
CA PHE A 253 11.54 -30.81 -16.08
C PHE A 253 12.92 -30.49 -15.50
N GLU A 254 13.59 -29.53 -16.11
CA GLU A 254 14.80 -28.88 -15.59
C GLU A 254 14.47 -27.43 -15.22
N PHE A 255 14.94 -26.99 -14.06
CA PHE A 255 14.64 -25.66 -13.51
C PHE A 255 15.90 -24.82 -13.39
N ASP A 256 15.87 -23.61 -13.95
CA ASP A 256 16.89 -22.58 -13.76
C ASP A 256 16.31 -21.43 -12.90
N PHE A 257 16.87 -21.30 -11.70
CA PHE A 257 16.50 -20.32 -10.69
C PHE A 257 17.31 -19.02 -10.78
N GLY A 258 18.07 -18.77 -11.85
CA GLY A 258 18.94 -17.60 -11.98
C GLY A 258 18.23 -16.25 -11.80
N LEU A 259 17.02 -16.10 -12.35
CA LEU A 259 16.21 -14.89 -12.16
C LEU A 259 15.64 -14.80 -10.74
N LEU A 260 15.18 -15.91 -10.15
CA LEU A 260 14.74 -15.98 -8.75
C LEU A 260 15.88 -15.60 -7.79
N ARG A 261 17.10 -16.09 -8.01
CA ARG A 261 18.29 -15.70 -7.21
C ARG A 261 18.60 -14.22 -7.33
N ARG A 262 18.44 -13.62 -8.52
CA ARG A 262 18.61 -12.18 -8.73
C ARG A 262 17.53 -11.39 -7.99
N TRP A 263 16.28 -11.81 -8.09
CA TRP A 263 15.16 -11.23 -7.37
C TRP A 263 15.36 -11.22 -5.85
N ILE A 264 15.67 -12.39 -5.26
CA ILE A 264 15.87 -12.53 -3.81
C ILE A 264 17.05 -11.69 -3.33
N ARG A 265 18.17 -11.67 -4.08
CA ARG A 265 19.32 -10.83 -3.74
C ARG A 265 18.96 -9.34 -3.76
N LEU A 266 18.27 -8.88 -4.81
CA LEU A 266 17.82 -7.50 -4.91
C LEU A 266 16.92 -7.12 -3.72
N CYS A 267 15.93 -7.96 -3.40
CA CYS A 267 15.03 -7.73 -2.27
C CYS A 267 15.80 -7.67 -0.94
N ARG A 268 16.78 -8.55 -0.72
CA ARG A 268 17.62 -8.53 0.49
C ARG A 268 18.54 -7.32 0.57
N GLU A 269 19.07 -6.85 -0.56
CA GLU A 269 19.88 -5.62 -0.64
C GLU A 269 19.04 -4.38 -0.31
N ILE A 270 17.74 -4.41 -0.62
CA ILE A 270 16.78 -3.37 -0.20
C ILE A 270 16.46 -3.47 1.29
N GLY A 271 16.30 -4.70 1.81
CA GLY A 271 16.04 -4.96 3.23
C GLY A 271 14.91 -5.96 3.51
N PHE A 272 14.26 -6.49 2.48
CA PHE A 272 13.22 -7.52 2.64
C PHE A 272 13.79 -8.79 3.27
N GLU A 273 13.05 -9.31 4.25
CA GLU A 273 13.36 -10.57 4.94
C GLU A 273 12.33 -11.66 4.64
N PHE A 274 11.13 -11.27 4.21
CA PHE A 274 10.00 -12.15 3.94
C PHE A 274 9.62 -12.14 2.46
N PHE A 275 9.21 -13.30 1.96
CA PHE A 275 8.86 -13.51 0.56
C PHE A 275 7.52 -14.21 0.46
N GLU A 276 6.66 -13.71 -0.41
CA GLU A 276 5.34 -14.29 -0.69
C GLU A 276 5.36 -14.84 -2.11
N MET A 277 5.27 -16.16 -2.26
CA MET A 277 5.35 -16.81 -3.56
C MET A 277 3.99 -16.74 -4.24
N ALA A 278 3.98 -16.26 -5.49
CA ALA A 278 2.77 -16.19 -6.29
C ALA A 278 2.03 -17.53 -6.36
N HIS A 279 0.70 -17.44 -6.45
CA HIS A 279 -0.23 -18.56 -6.42
C HIS A 279 0.17 -19.72 -7.35
N LEU A 280 0.15 -20.93 -6.80
CA LEU A 280 0.46 -22.16 -7.55
C LEU A 280 -0.67 -22.59 -8.49
N PHE A 281 -1.88 -22.06 -8.30
CA PHE A 281 -3.04 -22.31 -9.15
C PHE A 281 -3.72 -20.98 -9.53
N ALA A 282 -4.43 -20.98 -10.65
CA ALA A 282 -5.19 -19.81 -11.06
C ALA A 282 -6.34 -19.49 -10.07
N GLN A 283 -6.79 -18.23 -10.07
CA GLN A 283 -7.91 -17.77 -9.23
C GLN A 283 -9.21 -18.54 -9.56
N TRP A 284 -10.19 -18.42 -8.65
CA TRP A 284 -11.55 -18.97 -8.81
C TRP A 284 -11.62 -20.50 -8.79
N GLY A 285 -10.90 -21.09 -7.84
CA GLY A 285 -11.12 -22.47 -7.40
C GLY A 285 -10.10 -23.49 -7.88
N ALA A 286 -8.87 -23.06 -8.18
CA ALA A 286 -7.75 -23.94 -8.50
C ALA A 286 -8.01 -24.98 -9.61
N LYS A 287 -8.92 -24.67 -10.55
CA LYS A 287 -9.30 -25.58 -11.65
C LYS A 287 -8.25 -25.65 -12.76
N TYR A 288 -7.44 -24.61 -12.86
CA TYR A 288 -6.43 -24.44 -13.89
C TYR A 288 -5.10 -24.03 -13.25
N PRO A 289 -3.96 -24.47 -13.82
CA PRO A 289 -2.67 -23.91 -13.50
C PRO A 289 -2.59 -22.42 -13.90
N PRO A 290 -1.68 -21.63 -13.28
CA PRO A 290 -1.25 -20.38 -13.88
C PRO A 290 -0.58 -20.63 -15.23
N LYS A 291 -0.31 -19.56 -15.99
CA LYS A 291 0.48 -19.64 -17.22
C LYS A 291 1.90 -20.09 -16.89
N VAL A 292 2.32 -21.23 -17.47
CA VAL A 292 3.68 -21.75 -17.36
C VAL A 292 4.27 -21.88 -18.76
N MET A 293 5.34 -21.11 -19.01
CA MET A 293 6.15 -21.22 -20.22
C MET A 293 7.35 -22.13 -19.96
N ALA A 294 7.71 -22.95 -20.94
CA ALA A 294 8.91 -23.77 -20.91
C ALA A 294 9.58 -23.84 -22.29
N GLU A 295 10.88 -24.11 -22.32
CA GLU A 295 11.56 -24.53 -23.53
C GLU A 295 11.30 -26.02 -23.79
N VAL A 296 10.66 -26.34 -24.91
CA VAL A 296 10.39 -27.69 -25.41
C VAL A 296 11.05 -27.82 -26.77
N ASP A 297 12.00 -28.75 -26.92
CA ASP A 297 12.75 -28.97 -28.18
C ASP A 297 13.32 -27.69 -28.81
N GLY A 298 13.84 -26.78 -27.96
CA GLY A 298 14.43 -25.50 -28.37
C GLY A 298 13.42 -24.41 -28.74
N LYS A 299 12.13 -24.58 -28.43
CA LYS A 299 11.07 -23.59 -28.65
C LYS A 299 10.39 -23.22 -27.34
N SER A 300 10.03 -21.95 -27.19
CA SER A 300 9.21 -21.50 -26.06
C SER A 300 7.76 -21.91 -26.28
N GLU A 301 7.21 -22.72 -25.37
CA GLU A 301 5.85 -23.22 -25.42
C GLU A 301 5.11 -22.96 -24.10
N LYS A 302 3.80 -22.70 -24.21
CA LYS A 302 2.90 -22.58 -23.07
C LYS A 302 2.42 -23.97 -22.65
N ILE A 303 3.16 -24.61 -21.75
CA ILE A 303 2.91 -26.00 -21.32
C ILE A 303 1.73 -26.12 -20.35
N PHE A 304 1.44 -25.07 -19.56
CA PHE A 304 0.25 -25.01 -18.70
C PHE A 304 -0.43 -23.63 -18.74
N GLY A 305 -1.73 -23.62 -18.45
CA GLY A 305 -2.58 -22.44 -18.35
C GLY A 305 -4.07 -22.81 -18.48
N TRP A 306 -4.89 -21.86 -18.93
CA TRP A 306 -6.34 -22.07 -19.10
C TRP A 306 -6.73 -23.20 -20.06
N HIS A 307 -5.86 -23.57 -21.00
CA HIS A 307 -6.08 -24.67 -21.95
C HIS A 307 -5.79 -26.06 -21.35
N THR A 308 -5.32 -26.12 -20.10
CA THR A 308 -4.90 -27.36 -19.44
C THR A 308 -5.59 -27.52 -18.08
N PRO A 309 -6.81 -28.10 -18.01
CA PRO A 309 -7.49 -28.34 -16.73
C PRO A 309 -6.67 -29.24 -15.80
N VAL A 310 -6.55 -28.86 -14.52
CA VAL A 310 -5.72 -29.55 -13.52
C VAL A 310 -6.04 -31.05 -13.44
N GLU A 311 -7.32 -31.42 -13.53
CA GLU A 311 -7.78 -32.81 -13.37
C GLU A 311 -7.25 -33.78 -14.45
N SER A 312 -6.74 -33.27 -15.58
CA SER A 312 -6.35 -34.11 -16.72
C SER A 312 -5.03 -33.74 -17.39
N CYS A 313 -4.38 -32.64 -16.99
CA CYS A 313 -3.21 -32.13 -17.72
C CYS A 313 -1.85 -32.60 -17.19
N GLY A 314 -1.80 -33.32 -16.06
CA GLY A 314 -0.55 -33.78 -15.46
C GLY A 314 0.22 -32.70 -14.69
N TYR A 315 -0.48 -31.64 -14.25
CA TYR A 315 0.12 -30.57 -13.44
C TYR A 315 0.63 -31.05 -12.08
N ASP A 316 0.00 -32.09 -11.52
CA ASP A 316 0.47 -32.80 -10.32
C ASP A 316 1.91 -33.31 -10.47
N LYS A 317 2.25 -33.88 -11.64
CA LYS A 317 3.61 -34.35 -11.93
C LYS A 317 4.61 -33.20 -12.05
N PHE A 318 4.19 -32.09 -12.65
CA PHE A 318 5.01 -30.89 -12.71
C PHE A 318 5.31 -30.37 -11.30
N LEU A 319 4.28 -30.21 -10.45
CA LEU A 319 4.46 -29.75 -9.07
C LEU A 319 5.34 -30.71 -8.25
N ALA A 320 5.21 -32.01 -8.48
CA ALA A 320 6.02 -33.04 -7.82
C ALA A 320 7.52 -32.97 -8.18
N GLU A 321 7.89 -32.43 -9.34
CA GLU A 321 9.28 -32.16 -9.71
C GLU A 321 9.70 -30.73 -9.32
N PHE A 322 8.81 -29.75 -9.48
CA PHE A 322 9.10 -28.33 -9.28
C PHE A 322 9.26 -27.93 -7.81
N LEU A 323 8.29 -28.29 -6.96
CA LEU A 323 8.26 -27.81 -5.57
C LEU A 323 9.45 -28.29 -4.74
N PRO A 324 9.91 -29.57 -4.83
CA PRO A 324 11.11 -30.00 -4.11
C PRO A 324 12.37 -29.21 -4.49
N GLU A 325 12.58 -28.95 -5.79
CA GLU A 325 13.74 -28.18 -6.26
C GLU A 325 13.62 -26.70 -5.86
N LEU A 326 12.42 -26.12 -5.93
CA LEU A 326 12.19 -24.75 -5.44
C LEU A 326 12.47 -24.64 -3.94
N VAL A 327 11.95 -25.57 -3.13
CA VAL A 327 12.18 -25.57 -1.67
C VAL A 327 13.66 -25.75 -1.34
N LYS A 328 14.36 -26.64 -2.05
CA LYS A 328 15.81 -26.79 -1.93
C LYS A 328 16.53 -25.48 -2.23
N GLU A 329 16.19 -24.82 -3.33
CA GLU A 329 16.77 -23.53 -3.72
C GLU A 329 16.52 -22.46 -2.65
N LEU A 330 15.28 -22.32 -2.15
CA LEU A 330 14.95 -21.36 -1.09
C LEU A 330 15.69 -21.64 0.23
N LYS A 331 15.94 -22.92 0.55
CA LYS A 331 16.76 -23.32 1.70
C LYS A 331 18.25 -23.00 1.49
N GLU A 332 18.78 -23.25 0.30
CA GLU A 332 20.16 -22.89 -0.05
C GLU A 332 20.38 -21.36 -0.03
N LEU A 333 19.35 -20.58 -0.40
CA LEU A 333 19.35 -19.11 -0.27
C LEU A 333 19.09 -18.61 1.17
N GLY A 334 18.69 -19.51 2.08
CA GLY A 334 18.42 -19.21 3.48
C GLY A 334 17.17 -18.35 3.73
N VAL A 335 16.16 -18.45 2.85
CA VAL A 335 14.91 -17.65 2.93
C VAL A 335 13.64 -18.48 3.14
N PHE A 336 13.73 -19.81 3.09
CA PHE A 336 12.57 -20.70 3.20
C PHE A 336 11.73 -20.48 4.46
N ASP A 337 12.36 -20.27 5.62
CA ASP A 337 11.66 -20.08 6.90
C ASP A 337 10.84 -18.78 6.94
N ASN A 338 11.15 -17.82 6.07
CA ASN A 338 10.44 -16.56 5.92
C ASN A 338 9.62 -16.51 4.61
N THR A 339 9.34 -17.66 4.01
CA THR A 339 8.54 -17.76 2.79
C THR A 339 7.10 -18.18 3.06
N ILE A 340 6.18 -17.43 2.46
CA ILE A 340 4.74 -17.68 2.44
C ILE A 340 4.37 -18.20 1.06
N PHE A 341 3.50 -19.21 1.00
CA PHE A 341 2.97 -19.77 -0.23
C PHE A 341 1.45 -19.59 -0.30
N HIS A 342 0.95 -19.58 -1.54
CA HIS A 342 -0.47 -19.54 -1.85
C HIS A 342 -0.85 -20.72 -2.72
N VAL A 343 -2.02 -21.32 -2.46
CA VAL A 343 -2.56 -22.33 -3.35
C VAL A 343 -3.33 -21.63 -4.47
N SER A 344 -4.37 -20.88 -4.13
CA SER A 344 -5.28 -20.25 -5.09
C SER A 344 -6.05 -19.15 -4.38
N ASP A 345 -6.25 -18.04 -5.08
CA ASP A 345 -6.93 -16.88 -4.52
C ASP A 345 -8.45 -17.09 -4.42
N GLU A 346 -9.01 -16.64 -3.29
CA GLU A 346 -10.44 -16.64 -2.95
C GLU A 346 -11.20 -17.96 -3.28
N PRO A 347 -10.81 -19.11 -2.70
CA PRO A 347 -11.67 -20.29 -2.75
C PRO A 347 -13.02 -20.02 -2.09
N THR A 348 -14.06 -20.65 -2.63
CA THR A 348 -15.44 -20.53 -2.18
C THR A 348 -16.00 -21.90 -1.86
N ILE A 349 -17.15 -21.94 -1.18
CA ILE A 349 -17.82 -23.22 -0.90
C ILE A 349 -18.15 -24.01 -2.19
N TYR A 350 -18.31 -23.33 -3.33
CA TYR A 350 -18.63 -23.95 -4.62
C TYR A 350 -17.44 -24.62 -5.30
N ASN A 351 -16.22 -24.34 -4.85
CA ASN A 351 -14.98 -24.91 -5.40
C ASN A 351 -14.09 -25.53 -4.31
N ALA A 352 -14.68 -25.83 -3.14
CA ALA A 352 -14.00 -26.44 -2.00
C ALA A 352 -13.27 -27.74 -2.39
N ASP A 353 -13.92 -28.61 -3.17
CA ASP A 353 -13.35 -29.89 -3.60
C ASP A 353 -12.12 -29.71 -4.49
N THR A 354 -12.14 -28.75 -5.41
CA THR A 354 -11.01 -28.51 -6.33
C THR A 354 -9.86 -27.82 -5.61
N TYR A 355 -10.15 -26.88 -4.71
CA TYR A 355 -9.14 -26.29 -3.83
C TYR A 355 -8.50 -27.35 -2.92
N GLN A 356 -9.29 -28.22 -2.29
CA GLN A 356 -8.77 -29.26 -1.41
C GLN A 356 -7.86 -30.24 -2.16
N LYS A 357 -8.22 -30.63 -3.39
CA LYS A 357 -7.34 -31.44 -4.26
C LYS A 357 -6.03 -30.69 -4.57
N ALA A 358 -6.10 -29.41 -4.89
CA ALA A 358 -4.92 -28.58 -5.17
C ALA A 358 -4.00 -28.47 -3.95
N LEU A 359 -4.57 -28.27 -2.75
CA LEU A 359 -3.82 -28.29 -1.50
C LEU A 359 -3.11 -29.64 -1.27
N GLN A 360 -3.81 -30.76 -1.49
CA GLN A 360 -3.24 -32.11 -1.37
C GLN A 360 -2.10 -32.37 -2.38
N MET A 361 -2.08 -31.69 -3.53
CA MET A 361 -1.00 -31.78 -4.51
C MET A 361 0.29 -31.08 -4.04
N VAL A 362 0.20 -30.05 -3.21
CA VAL A 362 1.34 -29.19 -2.84
C VAL A 362 1.84 -29.43 -1.42
N GLU A 363 0.94 -29.78 -0.49
CA GLU A 363 1.26 -29.95 0.93
C GLU A 363 2.43 -30.92 1.20
N PRO A 364 2.55 -32.08 0.52
CA PRO A 364 3.68 -32.99 0.74
C PRO A 364 5.06 -32.39 0.44
N TYR A 365 5.12 -31.32 -0.35
CA TYR A 365 6.37 -30.67 -0.77
C TYR A 365 6.65 -29.38 -0.02
N LEU A 366 5.66 -28.83 0.69
CA LEU A 366 5.72 -27.56 1.42
C LEU A 366 5.68 -27.74 2.93
N GLU A 367 6.13 -28.90 3.43
CA GLU A 367 6.21 -29.15 4.87
C GLU A 367 7.08 -28.10 5.57
N GLY A 368 6.54 -27.48 6.62
CA GLY A 368 7.17 -26.40 7.37
C GLY A 368 6.97 -25.00 6.77
N ALA A 369 6.43 -24.88 5.56
CA ALA A 369 6.10 -23.58 4.97
C ALA A 369 4.76 -23.05 5.49
N LYS A 370 4.63 -21.73 5.52
CA LYS A 370 3.34 -21.09 5.78
C LYS A 370 2.54 -21.01 4.48
N ILE A 371 1.33 -21.56 4.48
CA ILE A 371 0.38 -21.46 3.37
C ILE A 371 -0.79 -20.61 3.83
N ILE A 372 -1.05 -19.48 3.15
CA ILE A 372 -2.20 -18.60 3.41
C ILE A 372 -2.95 -18.37 2.09
N ASP A 373 -4.25 -18.14 2.15
CA ASP A 373 -5.04 -17.70 0.98
C ASP A 373 -6.17 -16.77 1.45
N ALA A 374 -6.52 -15.78 0.61
CA ALA A 374 -7.68 -14.92 0.83
C ALA A 374 -8.96 -15.76 0.93
N LEU A 375 -9.83 -15.47 1.91
CA LEU A 375 -11.00 -16.29 2.16
C LEU A 375 -12.22 -15.50 2.65
N SER A 376 -13.30 -15.56 1.87
CA SER A 376 -14.59 -14.91 2.21
C SER A 376 -15.61 -15.86 2.86
N HIS A 377 -15.36 -17.18 2.85
CA HIS A 377 -16.29 -18.19 3.36
C HIS A 377 -15.73 -18.89 4.61
N LEU A 378 -16.25 -18.53 5.79
CA LEU A 378 -15.85 -19.12 7.09
C LEU A 378 -15.94 -20.65 7.11
N ASP A 379 -16.92 -21.24 6.41
CA ASP A 379 -17.12 -22.69 6.33
C ASP A 379 -15.86 -23.48 5.91
N LEU A 380 -15.00 -22.90 5.06
CA LEU A 380 -13.77 -23.57 4.61
C LEU A 380 -12.70 -23.60 5.71
N TYR A 381 -12.68 -22.59 6.58
CA TYR A 381 -11.81 -22.56 7.75
C TYR A 381 -12.29 -23.54 8.82
N GLU A 382 -13.58 -23.54 9.15
CA GLU A 382 -14.15 -24.45 10.17
C GLU A 382 -13.99 -25.94 9.79
N LYS A 383 -14.04 -26.25 8.49
CA LYS A 383 -13.78 -27.61 7.97
C LYS A 383 -12.29 -27.97 7.92
N GLY A 384 -11.39 -27.04 8.22
CA GLY A 384 -9.94 -27.23 8.13
C GLY A 384 -9.42 -27.38 6.70
N ILE A 385 -10.18 -26.93 5.70
CA ILE A 385 -9.76 -26.96 4.29
C ILE A 385 -8.73 -25.85 4.05
N VAL A 386 -9.02 -24.64 4.52
CA VAL A 386 -8.06 -23.52 4.53
C VAL A 386 -7.56 -23.37 5.97
N LYS A 387 -6.29 -23.69 6.23
CA LYS A 387 -5.73 -23.73 7.59
C LYS A 387 -5.39 -22.33 8.14
N ASN A 388 -4.87 -21.45 7.29
CA ASN A 388 -4.50 -20.08 7.65
C ASN A 388 -5.23 -19.10 6.71
N PRO A 389 -6.51 -18.80 6.97
CA PRO A 389 -7.28 -17.91 6.11
C PRO A 389 -6.81 -16.46 6.25
N VAL A 390 -6.94 -15.71 5.16
CA VAL A 390 -6.82 -14.24 5.15
C VAL A 390 -8.21 -13.68 4.89
N PRO A 391 -9.06 -13.47 5.92
CA PRO A 391 -10.40 -12.91 5.73
C PRO A 391 -10.37 -11.39 5.49
N THR A 392 -11.45 -10.89 4.89
CA THR A 392 -11.67 -9.46 4.72
C THR A 392 -11.94 -8.78 6.07
N ASN A 393 -11.58 -7.50 6.21
CA ASN A 393 -11.74 -6.77 7.47
C ASN A 393 -13.21 -6.55 7.90
N ASP A 394 -14.17 -6.66 6.99
CA ASP A 394 -15.61 -6.66 7.32
C ASP A 394 -16.14 -8.02 7.80
N SER A 395 -15.38 -9.10 7.57
CA SER A 395 -15.72 -10.47 7.96
C SER A 395 -14.82 -11.03 9.08
N ILE A 396 -13.69 -10.38 9.36
CA ILE A 396 -12.65 -10.84 10.31
C ILE A 396 -13.19 -11.28 11.67
N HIS A 397 -14.18 -10.56 12.21
CA HIS A 397 -14.76 -10.90 13.53
C HIS A 397 -15.40 -12.28 13.56
N GLN A 398 -16.00 -12.74 12.45
CA GLN A 398 -16.55 -14.10 12.36
C GLN A 398 -15.45 -15.16 12.48
N PHE A 399 -14.27 -14.88 11.94
CA PHE A 399 -13.11 -15.78 12.04
C PHE A 399 -12.46 -15.72 13.42
N LEU A 400 -12.37 -14.55 14.03
CA LEU A 400 -11.88 -14.39 15.41
C LEU A 400 -12.78 -15.14 16.40
N ASP A 401 -14.10 -15.02 16.24
CA ASP A 401 -15.09 -15.76 17.05
C ASP A 401 -14.99 -17.28 16.83
N ALA A 402 -14.62 -17.72 15.63
CA ALA A 402 -14.34 -19.12 15.31
C ALA A 402 -12.96 -19.60 15.81
N GLY A 403 -12.18 -18.74 16.47
CA GLY A 403 -10.92 -19.09 17.11
C GLY A 403 -9.66 -18.85 16.27
N LEU A 404 -9.74 -18.04 15.21
CA LEU A 404 -8.58 -17.59 14.45
C LEU A 404 -7.60 -16.85 15.38
N LYS A 405 -6.33 -17.27 15.35
CA LYS A 405 -5.23 -16.66 16.12
C LYS A 405 -4.07 -16.42 15.18
N ASN A 406 -3.31 -15.35 15.41
CA ASN A 406 -2.22 -14.94 14.53
C ASN A 406 -2.70 -14.87 13.07
N GLY A 407 -3.93 -14.37 12.90
CA GLY A 407 -4.56 -14.32 11.59
C GLY A 407 -3.94 -13.25 10.72
N TRP A 408 -4.15 -13.40 9.42
CA TRP A 408 -3.95 -12.31 8.47
C TRP A 408 -5.30 -11.64 8.20
N VAL A 409 -5.29 -10.42 7.68
CA VAL A 409 -6.50 -9.72 7.24
C VAL A 409 -6.21 -8.95 5.97
N TYR A 410 -7.21 -8.79 5.10
CA TYR A 410 -7.10 -7.95 3.92
C TYR A 410 -8.33 -7.06 3.75
N TYR A 411 -8.24 -6.12 2.82
CA TYR A 411 -9.40 -5.51 2.18
C TYR A 411 -9.10 -5.36 0.68
N CYS A 412 -10.14 -5.21 -0.13
CA CYS A 412 -10.05 -4.97 -1.56
C CYS A 412 -11.21 -4.06 -2.01
N CYS A 413 -11.65 -4.18 -3.27
CA CYS A 413 -12.75 -3.43 -3.86
C CYS A 413 -14.11 -3.63 -3.15
N GLY A 414 -14.27 -4.70 -2.35
CA GLY A 414 -15.53 -5.05 -1.70
C GLY A 414 -15.82 -4.33 -0.38
N GLN A 415 -14.79 -3.78 0.28
CA GLN A 415 -14.81 -3.28 1.66
C GLN A 415 -14.90 -1.75 1.72
N GLY A 416 -16.04 -1.21 1.28
CA GLY A 416 -16.30 0.24 1.29
C GLY A 416 -17.18 0.75 2.44
N TYR A 417 -17.77 -0.13 3.25
CA TYR A 417 -18.77 0.25 4.25
C TYR A 417 -18.27 0.02 5.68
N LYS A 418 -18.20 1.09 6.47
CA LYS A 418 -17.83 1.11 7.90
C LYS A 418 -16.44 0.60 8.28
N VAL A 419 -15.67 0.11 7.33
CA VAL A 419 -14.35 -0.51 7.56
C VAL A 419 -13.24 0.34 6.94
N SER A 420 -12.02 0.12 7.44
CA SER A 420 -10.81 0.71 6.88
C SER A 420 -10.63 0.32 5.41
N ASN A 421 -10.19 1.27 4.58
CA ASN A 421 -9.71 1.01 3.23
C ASN A 421 -8.90 2.24 2.76
N ARG A 422 -8.44 2.22 1.51
CA ARG A 422 -7.53 3.21 0.92
C ARG A 422 -7.99 3.74 -0.44
N TYR A 423 -9.30 3.82 -0.65
CA TYR A 423 -9.82 4.46 -1.86
C TYR A 423 -9.49 5.95 -1.89
N ILE A 424 -9.38 6.53 -3.09
CA ILE A 424 -9.07 7.94 -3.28
C ILE A 424 -10.15 8.83 -2.67
N ALA A 425 -11.41 8.41 -2.69
CA ALA A 425 -12.53 9.14 -2.10
C ALA A 425 -12.73 8.89 -0.59
N MET A 426 -11.91 8.06 0.04
CA MET A 426 -11.91 7.91 1.51
C MET A 426 -10.94 8.91 2.16
N PRO A 427 -11.27 9.42 3.36
CA PRO A 427 -10.37 10.28 4.11
C PRO A 427 -9.16 9.48 4.64
N GLY A 428 -8.02 10.14 4.84
CA GLY A 428 -6.79 9.44 5.26
C GLY A 428 -6.85 8.80 6.64
N TRP A 429 -7.65 9.35 7.57
CA TRP A 429 -7.84 8.73 8.90
C TRP A 429 -8.47 7.34 8.80
N ARG A 430 -9.30 7.09 7.78
CA ARG A 430 -9.90 5.78 7.51
C ARG A 430 -8.88 4.77 6.99
N THR A 431 -7.80 5.21 6.36
CA THR A 431 -6.66 4.37 6.00
C THR A 431 -5.78 4.09 7.22
N ARG A 432 -5.50 5.11 8.04
CA ARG A 432 -4.56 5.00 9.17
C ARG A 432 -5.09 4.18 10.35
N ILE A 433 -6.41 4.20 10.60
CA ILE A 433 -7.04 3.45 11.72
C ILE A 433 -6.71 1.95 11.73
N LEU A 434 -6.35 1.40 10.57
CA LEU A 434 -5.89 0.03 10.41
C LEU A 434 -4.80 -0.34 11.43
N GLY A 435 -3.85 0.56 11.72
CA GLY A 435 -2.75 0.29 12.66
C GLY A 435 -3.22 -0.11 14.06
N ALA A 436 -4.12 0.68 14.64
CA ALA A 436 -4.70 0.41 15.95
C ALA A 436 -5.56 -0.86 15.96
N GLN A 437 -6.30 -1.11 14.87
CA GLN A 437 -7.11 -2.33 14.71
C GLN A 437 -6.22 -3.59 14.69
N LEU A 438 -5.17 -3.58 13.87
CA LEU A 438 -4.22 -4.69 13.76
C LEU A 438 -3.54 -5.01 15.10
N TYR A 439 -3.11 -3.96 15.83
CA TYR A 439 -2.53 -4.10 17.17
C TYR A 439 -3.52 -4.71 18.17
N LYS A 440 -4.75 -4.17 18.25
CA LYS A 440 -5.78 -4.61 19.23
C LYS A 440 -6.13 -6.09 19.06
N TYR A 441 -6.27 -6.55 17.82
CA TYR A 441 -6.65 -7.93 17.52
C TYR A 441 -5.45 -8.89 17.37
N LYS A 442 -4.22 -8.44 17.62
CA LYS A 442 -2.98 -9.22 17.48
C LYS A 442 -2.87 -9.91 16.11
N MET A 443 -3.13 -9.15 15.05
CA MET A 443 -2.98 -9.66 13.69
C MET A 443 -1.50 -9.91 13.39
N GLU A 444 -1.22 -10.94 12.58
CA GLU A 444 0.14 -11.31 12.19
C GLU A 444 0.56 -10.64 10.88
N GLY A 445 -0.39 -10.46 9.95
CA GLY A 445 -0.12 -9.75 8.71
C GLY A 445 -1.33 -9.11 8.04
N PHE A 446 -1.03 -8.17 7.14
CA PHE A 446 -1.97 -7.45 6.30
C PHE A 446 -1.60 -7.64 4.83
N LEU A 447 -2.61 -7.84 4.00
CA LEU A 447 -2.47 -8.02 2.57
C LEU A 447 -3.31 -7.00 1.81
N HIS A 448 -2.76 -6.47 0.73
CA HIS A 448 -3.52 -5.81 -0.32
C HIS A 448 -3.12 -6.33 -1.71
N TRP A 449 -4.10 -6.51 -2.60
CA TRP A 449 -3.86 -7.10 -3.92
C TRP A 449 -3.21 -6.15 -4.93
N GLY A 450 -3.16 -4.85 -4.65
CA GLY A 450 -2.87 -3.82 -5.66
C GLY A 450 -1.81 -2.80 -5.26
N TYR A 451 -0.51 -3.10 -5.44
CA TYR A 451 0.54 -2.07 -5.31
C TYR A 451 0.63 -1.20 -6.57
N ASN A 452 0.75 -1.84 -7.74
CA ASN A 452 0.94 -1.20 -9.05
C ASN A 452 0.21 -1.91 -10.20
N PHE A 453 -1.03 -2.40 -9.98
CA PHE A 453 -1.80 -3.07 -11.03
C PHE A 453 -2.34 -2.05 -12.05
N TYR A 454 -1.63 -1.87 -13.17
CA TYR A 454 -1.95 -0.88 -14.21
C TYR A 454 -2.76 -1.45 -15.39
N ASN A 455 -3.70 -2.35 -15.08
CA ASN A 455 -4.62 -2.94 -16.05
C ASN A 455 -6.08 -2.62 -15.69
N CYS A 456 -6.97 -2.74 -16.67
CA CYS A 456 -8.40 -2.85 -16.40
C CYS A 456 -8.77 -4.24 -15.86
N GLN A 457 -10.02 -4.41 -15.43
CA GLN A 457 -10.52 -5.69 -14.92
C GLN A 457 -10.25 -6.84 -15.88
N TYR A 458 -9.86 -7.98 -15.31
CA TYR A 458 -9.48 -9.18 -16.02
C TYR A 458 -8.25 -9.04 -16.92
N SER A 459 -7.46 -7.98 -16.73
CA SER A 459 -6.26 -7.69 -17.50
C SER A 459 -6.50 -7.69 -19.02
N LEU A 460 -7.62 -7.10 -19.47
CA LEU A 460 -7.96 -7.08 -20.90
C LEU A 460 -7.02 -6.16 -21.70
N HIS A 461 -6.59 -5.05 -21.09
CA HIS A 461 -5.60 -4.11 -21.62
C HIS A 461 -5.01 -3.25 -20.49
N THR A 462 -3.88 -2.60 -20.79
CA THR A 462 -3.26 -1.62 -19.90
C THR A 462 -4.05 -0.31 -19.86
N ILE A 463 -4.01 0.38 -18.72
CA ILE A 463 -4.64 1.69 -18.53
C ILE A 463 -3.60 2.79 -18.37
N ASP A 464 -4.04 4.05 -18.45
CA ASP A 464 -3.26 5.21 -18.01
C ASP A 464 -3.63 5.53 -16.55
N PRO A 465 -2.77 5.22 -15.55
CA PRO A 465 -3.11 5.37 -14.14
C PRO A 465 -3.43 6.81 -13.72
N TYR A 466 -2.94 7.81 -14.45
CA TYR A 466 -3.23 9.22 -14.20
C TYR A 466 -4.66 9.63 -14.62
N ARG A 467 -5.33 8.79 -15.40
CA ARG A 467 -6.68 9.03 -15.93
C ARG A 467 -7.70 8.00 -15.50
N ILE A 468 -7.28 6.74 -15.33
CA ILE A 468 -8.13 5.62 -14.96
C ILE A 468 -7.52 5.02 -13.69
N ASN A 469 -8.24 5.10 -12.59
CA ASN A 469 -7.78 4.64 -11.26
C ASN A 469 -8.73 3.62 -10.63
N ASP A 470 -9.74 3.18 -11.38
CA ASP A 470 -10.81 2.26 -10.99
C ASP A 470 -10.87 1.01 -11.90
N GLY A 471 -9.87 0.81 -12.76
CA GLY A 471 -9.83 -0.32 -13.68
C GLY A 471 -10.95 -0.28 -14.74
N GLU A 472 -11.36 0.93 -15.16
CA GLU A 472 -12.50 1.21 -16.05
C GLU A 472 -13.85 0.91 -15.38
N ASP A 473 -14.11 1.59 -14.27
CA ASP A 473 -15.35 1.45 -13.47
C ASP A 473 -15.56 0.04 -12.86
N ALA A 474 -14.50 -0.76 -12.77
CA ALA A 474 -14.57 -2.11 -12.22
C ALA A 474 -14.41 -2.15 -10.70
N PHE A 475 -13.65 -1.21 -10.14
CA PHE A 475 -13.27 -1.14 -8.74
C PHE A 475 -13.42 0.29 -8.22
N PRO A 476 -13.59 0.52 -6.91
CA PRO A 476 -13.47 1.87 -6.37
C PRO A 476 -12.10 2.48 -6.67
N ALA A 477 -12.08 3.77 -7.02
CA ALA A 477 -10.88 4.49 -7.40
C ALA A 477 -9.77 4.38 -6.35
N GLY A 478 -8.58 3.95 -6.78
CA GLY A 478 -7.39 3.72 -5.96
C GLY A 478 -7.23 2.29 -5.43
N ASP A 479 -8.20 1.39 -5.67
CA ASP A 479 -8.08 -0.01 -5.26
C ASP A 479 -6.92 -0.76 -5.98
N PRO A 480 -6.75 -0.67 -7.32
CA PRO A 480 -5.77 -1.51 -8.01
C PRO A 480 -4.30 -1.10 -7.79
N PHE A 481 -4.05 0.14 -7.37
CA PHE A 481 -2.70 0.64 -7.15
C PHE A 481 -2.63 1.76 -6.11
N ILE A 482 -1.50 1.85 -5.42
CA ILE A 482 -1.18 2.93 -4.48
C ILE A 482 0.01 3.79 -4.93
N VAL A 483 0.73 3.37 -5.97
CA VAL A 483 1.77 4.17 -6.64
C VAL A 483 1.40 4.39 -8.10
N TYR A 484 1.90 5.50 -8.65
CA TYR A 484 1.74 5.88 -10.05
C TYR A 484 3.05 5.65 -10.83
N PRO A 485 2.99 5.42 -12.14
CA PRO A 485 4.18 5.30 -12.96
C PRO A 485 4.82 6.67 -13.23
N GLY A 486 6.05 6.87 -12.75
CA GLY A 486 6.83 8.08 -13.04
C GLY A 486 7.47 8.04 -14.43
N ALA A 487 7.66 9.21 -15.02
CA ALA A 487 8.20 9.35 -16.38
C ALA A 487 9.66 8.87 -16.52
N ASP A 488 10.40 8.76 -15.42
CA ASP A 488 11.80 8.29 -15.37
C ASP A 488 11.92 6.80 -15.00
N GLY A 489 10.80 6.06 -14.98
CA GLY A 489 10.76 4.64 -14.59
C GLY A 489 10.73 4.42 -13.08
N LYS A 490 10.68 5.48 -12.26
CA LYS A 490 10.54 5.37 -10.80
C LYS A 490 9.08 5.56 -10.38
N PRO A 491 8.66 4.99 -9.24
CA PRO A 491 7.30 5.19 -8.75
C PRO A 491 7.08 6.64 -8.28
N VAL A 492 5.88 7.17 -8.54
CA VAL A 492 5.37 8.41 -7.93
C VAL A 492 4.38 8.01 -6.84
N GLU A 493 4.57 8.52 -5.64
CA GLU A 493 3.70 8.19 -4.50
C GLU A 493 2.30 8.77 -4.67
N SER A 494 1.28 8.00 -4.26
CA SER A 494 0.02 8.61 -3.82
C SER A 494 0.14 9.09 -2.38
N MET A 495 -0.69 10.05 -1.97
CA MET A 495 -0.77 10.52 -0.60
C MET A 495 -1.24 9.42 0.36
N ARG A 496 -1.85 8.35 -0.16
CA ARG A 496 -2.32 7.21 0.62
C ARG A 496 -1.18 6.33 1.11
N LEU A 497 -0.07 6.24 0.36
CA LEU A 497 1.05 5.36 0.72
C LEU A 497 1.76 5.81 2.00
N PRO A 498 2.14 7.10 2.17
CA PRO A 498 2.60 7.62 3.45
C PRO A 498 1.64 7.37 4.62
N VAL A 499 0.32 7.48 4.38
CA VAL A 499 -0.68 7.27 5.44
C VAL A 499 -0.79 5.80 5.83
N MET A 500 -0.58 4.86 4.88
CA MET A 500 -0.42 3.44 5.19
C MET A 500 0.83 3.17 6.02
N GLU A 501 1.95 3.83 5.72
CA GLU A 501 3.16 3.74 6.55
C GLU A 501 2.90 4.27 7.97
N ASP A 502 2.16 5.38 8.11
CA ASP A 502 1.77 5.92 9.42
C ASP A 502 0.94 4.90 10.22
N ALA A 503 0.07 4.11 9.57
CA ALA A 503 -0.67 3.02 10.21
C ALA A 503 0.28 1.93 10.77
N MET A 504 1.33 1.58 10.03
CA MET A 504 2.33 0.62 10.50
C MET A 504 3.17 1.20 11.65
N ASN A 505 3.46 2.50 11.59
CA ASN A 505 4.15 3.21 12.66
C ASN A 505 3.31 3.30 13.94
N ASP A 506 1.99 3.51 13.83
CA ASP A 506 1.07 3.46 14.97
C ASP A 506 1.16 2.10 15.67
N MET A 507 1.12 1.01 14.92
CA MET A 507 1.28 -0.34 15.47
C MET A 507 2.64 -0.52 16.17
N ARG A 508 3.74 -0.07 15.55
CA ARG A 508 5.09 -0.14 16.14
C ARG A 508 5.20 0.68 17.43
N LEU A 509 4.56 1.84 17.50
CA LEU A 509 4.51 2.66 18.70
C LEU A 509 3.73 1.96 19.83
N LEU A 510 2.57 1.40 19.53
CA LEU A 510 1.75 0.66 20.50
C LEU A 510 2.48 -0.59 21.00
N GLU A 511 3.18 -1.32 20.14
CA GLU A 511 4.06 -2.43 20.54
C GLU A 511 5.24 -1.96 21.40
N TYR A 512 5.80 -0.79 21.11
CA TYR A 512 6.89 -0.23 21.92
C TYR A 512 6.39 0.11 23.33
N LEU A 513 5.26 0.81 23.42
CA LEU A 513 4.63 1.13 24.69
C LEU A 513 4.25 -0.13 25.47
N GLU A 514 3.70 -1.16 24.81
CA GLU A 514 3.41 -2.47 25.43
C GLU A 514 4.67 -3.08 26.07
N SER A 515 5.83 -2.96 25.42
CA SER A 515 7.10 -3.49 25.94
C SER A 515 7.64 -2.75 27.16
N LEU A 516 7.23 -1.50 27.36
CA LEU A 516 7.62 -0.66 28.51
C LEU A 516 6.59 -0.70 29.64
N THR A 517 5.36 -1.11 29.34
CA THR A 517 4.23 -1.12 30.27
C THR A 517 3.59 -2.52 30.35
N SER A 518 2.41 -2.69 29.76
CA SER A 518 1.70 -3.94 29.60
C SER A 518 0.68 -3.81 28.46
N ARG A 519 0.19 -4.94 27.94
CA ARG A 519 -0.87 -4.90 26.94
C ARG A 519 -2.17 -4.28 27.46
N GLU A 520 -2.53 -4.57 28.70
CA GLU A 520 -3.75 -4.03 29.33
C GLU A 520 -3.73 -2.51 29.30
N HIS A 521 -2.60 -1.90 29.69
CA HIS A 521 -2.40 -0.46 29.64
C HIS A 521 -2.60 0.14 28.24
N VAL A 522 -2.01 -0.48 27.20
CA VAL A 522 -2.15 0.03 25.83
C VAL A 522 -3.57 -0.16 25.29
N LEU A 523 -4.25 -1.24 25.65
CA LEU A 523 -5.66 -1.43 25.28
C LEU A 523 -6.57 -0.42 25.97
N ASP A 524 -6.33 -0.12 27.25
CA ASP A 524 -7.05 0.94 27.97
C ASP A 524 -6.85 2.28 27.27
N LEU A 525 -5.62 2.62 26.83
CA LEU A 525 -5.33 3.84 26.08
C LEU A 525 -6.09 3.91 24.74
N ILE A 526 -6.20 2.79 24.02
CA ILE A 526 -6.93 2.69 22.75
C ILE A 526 -8.44 2.90 22.97
N ASP A 527 -9.00 2.29 24.02
CA ASP A 527 -10.45 2.29 24.25
C ASP A 527 -10.93 3.50 25.13
N ASP A 528 -10.02 4.27 25.74
CA ASP A 528 -10.35 5.45 26.58
C ASP A 528 -11.03 6.58 25.78
N TYR A 529 -10.79 6.68 24.47
CA TYR A 529 -11.41 7.72 23.65
C TYR A 529 -12.92 7.48 23.47
N GLY A 530 -13.71 8.11 24.34
CA GLY A 530 -15.17 8.05 24.30
C GLY A 530 -15.79 6.74 24.80
N ASN A 531 -15.03 5.90 25.51
CA ASN A 531 -15.43 4.53 25.92
C ASN A 531 -15.89 3.66 24.75
N LEU A 532 -15.21 3.75 23.61
CA LEU A 532 -15.53 2.94 22.43
C LEU A 532 -14.70 1.66 22.43
N ASP A 533 -15.36 0.51 22.29
CA ASP A 533 -14.67 -0.75 22.01
C ASP A 533 -14.19 -0.75 20.54
N LEU A 534 -12.92 -0.43 20.29
CA LEU A 534 -12.37 -0.37 18.93
C LEU A 534 -12.52 -1.73 18.19
N ARG A 535 -13.15 -1.69 17.02
CA ARG A 535 -13.34 -2.83 16.11
C ARG A 535 -12.92 -2.48 14.69
N PHE A 536 -12.79 -3.50 13.83
CA PHE A 536 -12.57 -3.29 12.39
C PHE A 536 -13.71 -2.51 11.69
N ASP A 537 -14.94 -2.62 12.21
CA ASP A 537 -16.18 -2.06 11.66
C ASP A 537 -16.82 -0.98 12.56
N GLU A 538 -16.16 -0.63 13.67
CA GLU A 538 -16.61 0.37 14.64
C GLU A 538 -15.40 1.09 15.25
N TYR A 539 -15.21 2.35 14.88
CA TYR A 539 -14.07 3.18 15.28
C TYR A 539 -14.42 4.67 15.16
N PRO A 540 -13.68 5.58 15.83
CA PRO A 540 -13.98 7.01 15.78
C PRO A 540 -13.75 7.58 14.38
N SER A 541 -14.65 8.47 13.96
CA SER A 541 -14.46 9.27 12.74
C SER A 541 -13.52 10.45 12.97
N GLY A 542 -12.79 10.81 11.93
CA GLY A 542 -11.93 12.00 11.90
C GLY A 542 -10.50 11.76 12.38
N CYS A 543 -9.69 12.82 12.27
CA CYS A 543 -8.25 12.77 12.56
C CYS A 543 -7.93 12.78 14.06
N ASP A 544 -8.80 13.35 14.89
CA ASP A 544 -8.49 13.70 16.29
C ASP A 544 -8.09 12.48 17.12
N TYR A 545 -8.88 11.40 17.06
CA TYR A 545 -8.59 10.17 17.81
C TYR A 545 -7.18 9.62 17.54
N LEU A 546 -6.79 9.51 16.27
CA LEU A 546 -5.48 8.97 15.89
C LEU A 546 -4.32 9.91 16.26
N GLN A 547 -4.55 11.23 16.16
CA GLN A 547 -3.57 12.21 16.61
C GLN A 547 -3.37 12.14 18.12
N ASP A 548 -4.46 12.14 18.88
CA ASP A 548 -4.42 12.12 20.34
C ASP A 548 -3.83 10.79 20.86
N LEU A 549 -4.16 9.66 20.23
CA LEU A 549 -3.57 8.35 20.54
C LEU A 549 -2.06 8.34 20.29
N TRP A 550 -1.61 8.82 19.12
CA TRP A 550 -0.18 8.91 18.79
C TRP A 550 0.56 9.82 19.77
N GLU A 551 0.03 11.02 20.01
CA GLU A 551 0.67 12.01 20.88
C GLU A 551 0.77 11.49 22.33
N THR A 552 -0.28 10.85 22.83
CA THR A 552 -0.31 10.30 24.19
C THR A 552 0.67 9.13 24.32
N ALA A 553 0.61 8.15 23.41
CA ALA A 553 1.51 7.01 23.44
C ALA A 553 2.98 7.42 23.27
N ALA A 554 3.29 8.35 22.36
CA ALA A 554 4.65 8.82 22.14
C ALA A 554 5.21 9.55 23.36
N LYS A 555 4.39 10.36 24.03
CA LYS A 555 4.76 11.05 25.26
C LYS A 555 5.03 10.06 26.39
N GLU A 556 4.17 9.06 26.58
CA GLU A 556 4.39 8.03 27.61
C GLU A 556 5.68 7.24 27.35
N VAL A 557 5.94 6.86 26.09
CA VAL A 557 7.22 6.25 25.72
C VAL A 557 8.38 7.17 26.10
N GLU A 558 8.33 8.46 25.74
CA GLU A 558 9.38 9.42 26.08
C GLU A 558 9.60 9.55 27.60
N GLU A 559 8.54 9.49 28.41
CA GLU A 559 8.62 9.54 29.86
C GLU A 559 9.21 8.27 30.47
N LEU A 560 8.95 7.10 29.87
CA LEU A 560 9.40 5.79 30.35
C LEU A 560 10.85 5.45 29.97
N ILE A 561 11.40 6.09 28.93
CA ILE A 561 12.80 5.89 28.51
C ILE A 561 13.79 6.86 29.16
N LYS A 562 13.29 7.89 29.86
CA LYS A 562 14.08 8.84 30.65
C LYS A 562 14.53 8.21 31.95
#